data_AF-A0A8S8XP53-F1
#
_entry.id   AF-A0A8S8XP53-F1
#
_cell.length_a   1.000
_cell.length_b   1.000
_cell.length_c   1.000
_cell.angle_alpha   90.00
_cell.angle_beta   90.00
_cell.angle_gamma   90.00
#
_symmetry.space_group_name_H-M   'P 1'
#
loop_
_entity.id
_entity.type
_entity.pdbx_description
1 polymer ?
#
loop_
_entity_poly.entity_id
_entity_poly.type
_entity_poly.pdbx_seq_one_letter_code
_entity_poly.pdbx_strand_id
1 'polypeptide(L)'
;MYFSGKTNGERAKAIALVTLMILLPWGANQSPPSDLEMKETDYIDTNYISSKSWGVNGSNDTGWIVLDATGSDPENGTPALSDFFMEFAPGAVIDNLTFEVAVNGSDGYWANQPQIAVMDTQTSVLDWSGRGDLGRQNAFSDNSPSLLDGILDSSLKPNTISDASWQIPTGIEITDLVIQALRPVDPKLSFSPIEVSIHGSAYNPFDGRLYILVDEDLLVLDDNANKRIIDIIPDISGRSIATDPNRDMLYIGNEDGNVTAMGLSDSDYVSDFPKKSTHQ
;
A
#
# COMPACT_ATOMS: atom_id res chain seq x y z
N MET A 1 15.03 -6.23 95.76
CA MET A 1 15.38 -6.73 94.41
C MET A 1 14.15 -7.39 93.83
N TYR A 2 13.52 -6.80 92.81
CA TYR A 2 12.38 -7.40 92.12
C TYR A 2 12.78 -7.70 90.68
N PHE A 3 12.62 -8.94 90.24
CA PHE A 3 12.65 -9.30 88.83
C PHE A 3 11.36 -10.02 88.43
N SER A 4 10.91 -9.62 87.24
CA SER A 4 9.64 -9.88 86.57
C SER A 4 9.67 -11.21 85.82
N GLY A 5 8.55 -11.95 85.84
CA GLY A 5 8.33 -13.14 85.00
C GLY A 5 7.06 -12.99 84.19
N LYS A 6 7.18 -12.75 82.87
CA LYS A 6 6.05 -12.62 81.94
C LYS A 6 6.46 -13.11 80.54
N THR A 7 6.26 -14.38 80.20
CA THR A 7 6.68 -14.93 78.87
C THR A 7 5.81 -16.05 78.27
N ASN A 8 4.57 -16.27 78.73
CA ASN A 8 3.72 -17.35 78.16
C ASN A 8 2.69 -16.88 77.11
N GLY A 9 2.28 -15.61 77.12
CA GLY A 9 1.21 -15.11 76.24
C GLY A 9 1.64 -14.78 74.81
N GLU A 10 2.90 -14.41 74.59
CA GLU A 10 3.40 -13.98 73.27
C GLU A 10 3.75 -15.17 72.38
N ARG A 11 4.23 -16.27 72.97
CA ARG A 11 4.53 -17.53 72.26
C ARG A 11 3.27 -18.18 71.69
N ALA A 12 2.16 -18.13 72.44
CA ALA A 12 0.88 -18.65 71.98
C ALA A 12 0.33 -17.86 70.78
N LYS A 13 0.52 -16.53 70.77
CA LYS A 13 0.12 -15.66 69.64
C LYS A 13 0.98 -15.91 68.40
N ALA A 14 2.28 -16.14 68.56
CA ALA A 14 3.17 -16.46 67.44
C ALA A 14 2.83 -17.80 66.79
N ILE A 15 2.55 -18.83 67.59
CA ILE A 15 2.18 -20.16 67.07
C ILE A 15 0.84 -20.11 66.33
N ALA A 16 -0.14 -19.39 66.88
CA ALA A 16 -1.44 -19.20 66.20
C ALA A 16 -1.29 -18.49 64.85
N LEU A 17 -0.39 -17.49 64.75
CA LEU A 17 -0.16 -16.74 63.52
C LEU A 17 0.57 -17.56 62.45
N VAL A 18 1.53 -18.40 62.85
CA VAL A 18 2.21 -19.32 61.93
C VAL A 18 1.25 -20.40 61.42
N THR A 19 0.38 -20.90 62.29
CA THR A 19 -0.63 -21.91 61.89
C THR A 19 -1.67 -21.30 60.95
N LEU A 20 -2.02 -20.02 61.15
CA LEU A 20 -2.89 -19.26 60.26
C LEU A 20 -2.24 -19.02 58.88
N MET A 21 -0.93 -18.75 58.82
CA MET A 21 -0.21 -18.58 57.54
C MET A 21 -0.09 -19.89 56.75
N ILE A 22 -0.03 -21.05 57.41
CA ILE A 22 0.03 -22.38 56.75
C ILE A 22 -1.37 -22.83 56.28
N LEU A 23 -2.43 -22.33 56.91
CA LEU A 23 -3.82 -22.68 56.58
C LEU A 23 -4.48 -21.74 55.55
N LEU A 24 -3.77 -20.72 55.05
CA LEU A 24 -4.26 -19.93 53.93
C LEU A 24 -4.21 -20.80 52.66
N PRO A 25 -5.34 -21.03 51.98
CA PRO A 25 -5.32 -21.73 50.71
C PRO A 25 -4.53 -20.86 49.73
N TRP A 26 -3.47 -21.41 49.13
CA TRP A 26 -2.96 -20.89 47.87
C TRP A 26 -4.09 -21.01 46.84
N GLY A 27 -4.89 -19.95 46.74
CA GLY A 27 -5.98 -19.82 45.80
C GLY A 27 -5.43 -20.00 44.39
N ALA A 28 -5.97 -20.99 43.71
CA ALA A 28 -5.67 -21.36 42.35
C ALA A 28 -5.79 -20.14 41.42
N ASN A 29 -4.82 -20.01 40.52
CA ASN A 29 -4.99 -19.35 39.24
C ASN A 29 -6.21 -19.99 38.55
N GLN A 30 -7.35 -19.31 38.58
CA GLN A 30 -8.48 -19.66 37.73
C GLN A 30 -8.27 -18.96 36.39
N SER A 31 -7.98 -19.74 35.36
CA SER A 31 -8.09 -19.29 33.97
C SER A 31 -9.52 -18.77 33.72
N PRO A 32 -9.71 -17.66 32.99
CA PRO A 32 -11.05 -17.22 32.63
C PRO A 32 -11.69 -18.26 31.69
N PRO A 33 -13.02 -18.49 31.79
CA PRO A 33 -13.71 -19.34 30.84
C PRO A 33 -13.67 -18.69 29.45
N SER A 34 -13.03 -19.38 28.51
CA SER A 34 -13.30 -19.23 27.10
C SER A 34 -14.72 -19.71 26.87
N ASP A 35 -15.66 -18.78 26.70
CA ASP A 35 -16.93 -18.91 25.96
C ASP A 35 -17.94 -17.90 26.52
N LEU A 36 -17.80 -16.64 26.12
CA LEU A 36 -18.90 -15.69 26.10
C LEU A 36 -18.87 -15.01 24.73
N GLU A 37 -19.72 -15.51 23.82
CA GLU A 37 -20.12 -14.81 22.61
C GLU A 37 -20.65 -13.43 23.01
N MET A 38 -19.91 -12.38 22.65
CA MET A 38 -20.34 -11.00 22.85
C MET A 38 -21.34 -10.68 21.73
N LYS A 39 -22.62 -10.83 22.05
CA LYS A 39 -23.70 -10.35 21.18
C LYS A 39 -23.74 -8.83 21.27
N GLU A 40 -23.56 -8.21 20.10
CA GLU A 40 -23.71 -6.79 19.83
C GLU A 40 -25.07 -6.29 20.34
N THR A 41 -25.06 -5.63 21.50
CA THR A 41 -25.96 -4.56 21.96
C THR A 41 -25.88 -4.51 23.49
N ASP A 42 -25.02 -3.66 24.06
CA ASP A 42 -25.32 -3.05 25.34
C ASP A 42 -24.49 -1.79 25.55
N TYR A 43 -25.19 -0.75 25.97
CA TYR A 43 -24.70 0.59 26.27
C TYR A 43 -23.54 0.54 27.27
N ILE A 44 -22.48 1.32 27.02
CA ILE A 44 -21.32 1.43 27.91
C ILE A 44 -21.77 2.05 29.26
N ASP A 45 -21.94 1.20 30.27
CA ASP A 45 -22.04 1.61 31.67
C ASP A 45 -20.64 1.91 32.20
N THR A 46 -20.37 3.20 32.46
CA THR A 46 -19.05 3.77 32.78
C THR A 46 -18.55 3.51 34.21
N ASN A 47 -19.08 2.51 34.93
CA ASN A 47 -18.73 2.26 36.34
C ASN A 47 -18.03 0.94 36.67
N TYR A 48 -17.53 0.20 35.68
CA TYR A 48 -16.54 -0.85 35.94
C TYR A 48 -15.13 -0.28 35.73
N ILE A 49 -14.44 0.07 36.82
CA ILE A 49 -12.98 0.21 36.80
C ILE A 49 -12.41 -1.20 36.59
N SER A 50 -12.36 -1.64 35.33
CA SER A 50 -11.48 -2.71 34.92
C SER A 50 -10.07 -2.22 35.19
N SER A 51 -9.36 -2.87 36.11
CA SER A 51 -7.92 -2.71 36.23
C SER A 51 -7.30 -3.24 34.94
N LYS A 52 -7.19 -2.38 33.92
CA LYS A 52 -6.59 -2.69 32.63
C LYS A 52 -5.13 -3.06 32.89
N SER A 53 -4.85 -4.36 32.90
CA SER A 53 -3.49 -4.89 33.05
C SER A 53 -2.82 -4.81 31.70
N TRP A 54 -1.77 -4.00 31.61
CA TRP A 54 -0.98 -3.86 30.40
C TRP A 54 0.16 -4.89 30.39
N GLY A 55 0.36 -5.56 29.26
CA GLY A 55 1.52 -6.43 29.03
C GLY A 55 2.82 -5.64 28.91
N VAL A 56 3.95 -6.34 28.98
CA VAL A 56 5.31 -5.75 28.82
C VAL A 56 5.56 -5.31 27.37
N ASN A 57 4.85 -5.89 26.41
CA ASN A 57 4.83 -5.54 25.01
C ASN A 57 3.44 -5.85 24.41
N GLY A 58 3.17 -5.30 23.23
CA GLY A 58 1.93 -5.56 22.50
C GLY A 58 1.93 -4.83 21.16
N SER A 59 0.98 -5.20 20.30
CA SER A 59 0.63 -4.48 19.09
C SER A 59 -0.85 -4.15 19.15
N ASN A 60 -1.24 -3.02 18.57
CA ASN A 60 -2.63 -2.62 18.46
C ASN A 60 -2.89 -2.23 17.00
N ASP A 61 -3.77 -2.97 16.35
CA ASP A 61 -4.31 -2.62 15.04
C ASP A 61 -5.77 -2.22 15.23
N THR A 62 -6.06 -0.96 14.94
CA THR A 62 -7.40 -0.38 15.08
C THR A 62 -8.31 -0.76 13.92
N GLY A 63 -7.76 -1.31 12.83
CA GLY A 63 -8.42 -1.42 11.54
C GLY A 63 -8.83 -0.05 10.99
N TRP A 64 -9.79 -0.06 10.07
CA TRP A 64 -10.41 1.15 9.56
C TRP A 64 -11.47 1.68 10.53
N ILE A 65 -11.27 2.92 10.99
CA ILE A 65 -12.23 3.64 11.82
C ILE A 65 -12.80 4.79 10.99
N VAL A 66 -14.12 4.92 11.01
CA VAL A 66 -14.81 6.07 10.39
C VAL A 66 -14.81 7.22 11.37
N LEU A 67 -14.31 8.38 10.92
CA LEU A 67 -14.30 9.61 11.69
C LEU A 67 -15.31 10.60 11.10
N ASP A 68 -16.43 10.77 11.79
CA ASP A 68 -17.49 11.70 11.38
C ASP A 68 -17.30 13.05 12.08
N ALA A 69 -16.58 13.96 11.43
CA ALA A 69 -16.47 15.34 11.89
C ALA A 69 -17.78 16.09 11.57
N THR A 70 -18.54 16.45 12.61
CA THR A 70 -19.81 17.19 12.49
C THR A 70 -19.70 18.60 13.08
N GLY A 71 -20.63 19.49 12.73
CA GLY A 71 -20.70 20.84 13.29
C GLY A 71 -19.87 21.89 12.55
N SER A 72 -19.45 21.64 11.31
CA SER A 72 -18.91 22.70 10.46
C SER A 72 -19.98 23.74 10.15
N ASP A 73 -19.58 25.01 10.12
CA ASP A 73 -20.43 26.11 9.69
C ASP A 73 -19.63 27.00 8.70
N PRO A 74 -19.96 26.92 7.39
CA PRO A 74 -19.28 27.70 6.36
C PRO A 74 -19.45 29.21 6.49
N GLU A 75 -20.54 29.69 7.11
CA GLU A 75 -20.86 31.12 7.18
C GLU A 75 -20.00 31.85 8.21
N ASN A 76 -19.57 31.15 9.25
CA ASN A 76 -18.68 31.69 10.29
C ASN A 76 -17.27 31.07 10.25
N GLY A 77 -17.00 30.16 9.31
CA GLY A 77 -15.70 29.51 9.13
C GLY A 77 -15.35 28.51 10.23
N THR A 78 -16.34 27.98 10.94
CA THR A 78 -16.12 26.98 11.99
C THR A 78 -15.78 25.63 11.36
N PRO A 79 -14.59 25.05 11.61
CA PRO A 79 -14.25 23.73 11.13
C PRO A 79 -15.01 22.66 11.92
N ALA A 80 -15.32 21.54 11.26
CA ALA A 80 -15.76 20.34 11.98
C ALA A 80 -14.54 19.66 12.61
N LEU A 81 -14.68 19.20 13.85
CA LEU A 81 -13.63 18.52 14.59
C LEU A 81 -14.08 17.11 14.95
N SER A 82 -13.15 16.17 14.90
CA SER A 82 -13.34 14.81 15.40
C SER A 82 -12.01 14.37 16.01
N ASP A 83 -12.08 13.82 17.22
CA ASP A 83 -10.91 13.35 17.94
C ASP A 83 -10.91 11.83 17.98
N PHE A 84 -9.73 11.24 17.88
CA PHE A 84 -9.51 9.81 18.04
C PHE A 84 -8.55 9.55 19.19
N PHE A 85 -9.02 8.82 20.20
CA PHE A 85 -8.24 8.49 21.38
C PHE A 85 -7.79 7.03 21.35
N MET A 86 -6.47 6.83 21.34
CA MET A 86 -5.87 5.52 21.59
C MET A 86 -5.29 5.48 23.00
N GLU A 87 -5.69 4.47 23.76
CA GLU A 87 -5.12 4.23 25.08
C GLU A 87 -3.85 3.39 24.95
N PHE A 88 -2.77 3.85 25.58
CA PHE A 88 -1.52 3.09 25.74
C PHE A 88 -1.18 2.93 27.23
N ALA A 89 -0.36 1.92 27.55
CA ALA A 89 0.15 1.76 28.90
C ALA A 89 0.96 3.00 29.33
N PRO A 90 0.84 3.48 30.58
CA PRO A 90 1.64 4.60 31.06
C PRO A 90 3.15 4.34 30.89
N GLY A 91 3.85 5.24 30.20
CA GLY A 91 5.29 5.10 29.92
C GLY A 91 5.64 4.15 28.76
N ALA A 92 4.65 3.66 28.00
CA ALA A 92 4.89 2.90 26.78
C ALA A 92 5.59 3.77 25.73
N VAL A 93 6.58 3.18 25.05
CA VAL A 93 7.20 3.76 23.86
C VAL A 93 6.54 3.11 22.65
N ILE A 94 5.97 3.93 21.76
CA ILE A 94 5.43 3.45 20.49
C ILE A 94 6.61 3.32 19.53
N ASP A 95 6.93 2.08 19.17
CA ASP A 95 7.89 1.77 18.10
C ASP A 95 7.10 1.23 16.91
N ASN A 96 7.34 1.77 15.70
CA ASN A 96 6.66 1.40 14.46
C ASN A 96 5.14 1.76 14.37
N LEU A 97 4.82 3.06 14.27
CA LEU A 97 3.46 3.54 13.98
C LEU A 97 3.24 3.65 12.47
N THR A 98 2.21 2.99 11.94
CA THR A 98 1.69 3.21 10.59
C THR A 98 0.36 3.94 10.66
N PHE A 99 0.18 4.96 9.81
CA PHE A 99 -1.02 5.78 9.76
C PHE A 99 -1.51 5.86 8.32
N GLU A 100 -2.77 5.50 8.11
CA GLU A 100 -3.40 5.51 6.79
C GLU A 100 -4.68 6.35 6.84
N VAL A 101 -4.88 7.15 5.80
CA VAL A 101 -6.10 7.95 5.60
C VAL A 101 -6.67 7.55 4.25
N ALA A 102 -7.89 7.02 4.25
CA ALA A 102 -8.64 6.72 3.05
C ALA A 102 -9.91 7.55 3.02
N VAL A 103 -10.31 7.95 1.82
CA VAL A 103 -11.58 8.63 1.59
C VAL A 103 -12.22 8.02 0.35
N ASN A 104 -13.47 7.57 0.47
CA ASN A 104 -14.23 7.03 -0.65
C ASN A 104 -15.31 8.00 -1.12
N GLY A 105 -14.97 8.82 -2.10
CA GLY A 105 -15.91 9.74 -2.76
C GLY A 105 -17.11 9.07 -3.40
N SER A 106 -16.95 7.86 -3.91
CA SER A 106 -18.04 7.12 -4.56
C SER A 106 -19.09 6.62 -3.57
N ASP A 107 -18.67 6.34 -2.33
CA ASP A 107 -19.55 6.01 -1.21
C ASP A 107 -20.01 7.27 -0.44
N GLY A 108 -19.71 8.46 -0.95
CA GLY A 108 -20.15 9.74 -0.39
C GLY A 108 -19.28 10.32 0.73
N TYR A 109 -18.11 9.73 1.01
CA TYR A 109 -17.16 10.26 1.97
C TYR A 109 -16.26 11.33 1.33
N TRP A 110 -16.12 12.48 1.98
CA TRP A 110 -15.21 13.54 1.57
C TRP A 110 -14.93 14.47 2.75
N ALA A 111 -13.81 15.20 2.68
CA ALA A 111 -13.47 16.24 3.66
C ALA A 111 -12.95 17.50 2.96
N ASN A 112 -13.42 18.70 3.33
CA ASN A 112 -12.85 19.94 2.80
C ASN A 112 -11.60 20.31 3.59
N GLN A 113 -10.44 20.35 2.90
CA GLN A 113 -9.17 20.83 3.48
C GLN A 113 -8.84 20.24 4.86
N PRO A 114 -8.87 18.89 5.04
CA PRO A 114 -8.62 18.28 6.34
C PRO A 114 -7.21 18.58 6.85
N GLN A 115 -7.13 18.79 8.16
CA GLN A 115 -5.87 18.87 8.90
C GLN A 115 -5.92 17.87 10.05
N ILE A 116 -4.88 17.06 10.17
CA ILE A 116 -4.76 16.04 11.21
C ILE A 116 -3.51 16.35 11.99
N ALA A 117 -3.66 16.53 13.30
CA ALA A 117 -2.56 16.82 14.20
C ALA A 117 -2.61 15.94 15.43
N VAL A 118 -1.44 15.69 16.02
CA VAL A 118 -1.34 15.06 17.33
C VAL A 118 -1.66 16.11 18.39
N MET A 119 -2.72 15.85 19.17
CA MET A 119 -3.37 16.79 20.09
C MET A 119 -2.39 17.45 21.08
N ASP A 120 -1.42 16.68 21.59
CA ASP A 120 -0.50 17.14 22.65
C ASP A 120 0.81 17.76 22.13
N THR A 121 1.22 17.43 20.89
CA THR A 121 2.52 17.88 20.35
C THR A 121 2.39 18.97 19.30
N GLN A 122 1.17 19.33 18.89
CA GLN A 122 0.89 20.22 17.75
C GLN A 122 1.58 19.77 16.45
N THR A 123 2.04 18.52 16.38
CA THR A 123 2.67 17.96 15.18
C THR A 123 1.58 17.67 14.17
N SER A 124 1.63 18.37 13.03
CA SER A 124 0.77 18.04 11.89
C SER A 124 1.21 16.71 11.27
N VAL A 125 0.26 15.79 11.13
CA VAL A 125 0.40 14.49 10.47
C VAL A 125 -0.04 14.60 9.00
N LEU A 126 -1.10 15.37 8.75
CA LEU A 126 -1.61 15.67 7.42
C LEU A 126 -2.06 17.13 7.36
N ASP A 127 -1.57 17.87 6.36
CA ASP A 127 -2.04 19.23 6.07
C ASP A 127 -2.53 19.32 4.62
N TRP A 128 -3.86 19.37 4.46
CA TRP A 128 -4.54 19.54 3.17
C TRP A 128 -5.04 20.98 2.96
N SER A 129 -4.53 21.95 3.71
CA SER A 129 -4.91 23.35 3.54
C SER A 129 -4.59 23.86 2.12
N GLY A 130 -5.51 24.65 1.56
CA GLY A 130 -5.37 25.22 0.21
C GLY A 130 -5.51 24.22 -0.94
N ARG A 131 -5.73 22.93 -0.66
CA ARG A 131 -5.85 21.86 -1.69
C ARG A 131 -7.30 21.49 -2.03
N GLY A 132 -8.27 22.18 -1.44
CA GLY A 132 -9.69 21.94 -1.70
C GLY A 132 -10.20 20.66 -1.03
N ASP A 133 -11.11 19.96 -1.71
CA ASP A 133 -11.74 18.75 -1.16
C ASP A 133 -10.82 17.54 -1.29
N LEU A 134 -10.71 16.77 -0.21
CA LEU A 134 -10.14 15.42 -0.20
C LEU A 134 -11.27 14.41 -0.42
N GLY A 135 -11.12 13.54 -1.42
CA GLY A 135 -12.08 12.47 -1.71
C GLY A 135 -13.26 12.84 -2.59
N ARG A 136 -13.41 14.10 -3.02
CA ARG A 136 -14.38 14.47 -4.08
C ARG A 136 -13.82 15.52 -5.02
N GLN A 137 -14.33 15.53 -6.25
CA GLN A 137 -14.03 16.55 -7.25
C GLN A 137 -15.35 17.10 -7.79
N ASN A 138 -15.60 18.39 -7.53
CA ASN A 138 -16.85 19.04 -7.94
C ASN A 138 -16.77 19.71 -9.31
N ALA A 139 -15.56 19.81 -9.89
CA ALA A 139 -15.32 20.41 -11.19
C ALA A 139 -14.11 19.77 -11.87
N PHE A 140 -14.20 19.59 -13.18
CA PHE A 140 -13.03 19.30 -14.02
C PHE A 140 -12.13 20.54 -13.99
N SER A 141 -10.89 20.38 -13.55
CA SER A 141 -9.89 21.45 -13.63
C SER A 141 -9.36 21.52 -15.04
N ASP A 142 -9.38 22.70 -15.67
CA ASP A 142 -8.72 22.95 -16.95
C ASP A 142 -7.21 22.77 -16.79
N ASN A 143 -6.68 21.60 -17.20
CA ASN A 143 -5.27 21.44 -17.48
C ASN A 143 -5.08 21.71 -18.96
N SER A 144 -4.33 22.77 -19.30
CA SER A 144 -4.04 23.08 -20.71
C SER A 144 -3.30 21.89 -21.35
N PRO A 145 -3.82 21.29 -22.43
CA PRO A 145 -3.23 20.10 -23.01
C PRO A 145 -1.93 20.45 -23.73
N SER A 146 -0.82 19.80 -23.35
CA SER A 146 0.48 19.92 -24.04
C SER A 146 0.57 18.94 -25.22
N LEU A 147 -0.42 18.96 -26.11
CA LEU A 147 -0.45 18.09 -27.29
C LEU A 147 0.67 18.49 -28.25
N LEU A 148 1.62 17.59 -28.47
CA LEU A 148 2.58 17.68 -29.58
C LEU A 148 2.06 16.78 -30.70
N ASP A 149 1.83 17.34 -31.89
CA ASP A 149 1.37 16.62 -33.09
C ASP A 149 0.08 15.79 -32.94
N GLY A 150 -0.80 16.18 -32.00
CA GLY A 150 -2.10 15.51 -31.78
C GLY A 150 -2.03 14.18 -31.03
N ILE A 151 -0.85 13.80 -30.54
CA ILE A 151 -0.65 12.62 -29.68
C ILE A 151 -0.70 13.07 -28.22
N LEU A 152 -1.56 12.43 -27.43
CA LEU A 152 -1.59 12.57 -25.98
C LEU A 152 -0.79 11.42 -25.36
N ASP A 153 0.47 11.70 -25.00
CA ASP A 153 1.31 10.76 -24.26
C ASP A 153 1.38 11.16 -22.77
N SER A 154 0.59 10.48 -21.94
CA SER A 154 0.52 10.73 -20.49
C SER A 154 0.27 9.44 -19.71
N SER A 155 0.78 9.39 -18.47
CA SER A 155 0.49 8.27 -17.58
C SER A 155 -0.96 8.33 -17.10
N LEU A 156 -1.61 7.15 -17.04
CA LEU A 156 -2.98 7.03 -16.55
C LEU A 156 -3.01 7.38 -15.06
N LYS A 157 -3.37 8.64 -14.77
CA LYS A 157 -3.58 9.09 -13.39
C LYS A 157 -4.97 8.65 -12.96
N PRO A 158 -5.15 8.05 -11.76
CA PRO A 158 -6.43 7.47 -11.32
C PRO A 158 -7.65 8.40 -11.45
N ASN A 159 -7.43 9.72 -11.50
CA ASN A 159 -8.51 10.72 -11.56
C ASN A 159 -8.28 11.86 -12.58
N THR A 160 -7.29 11.80 -13.48
CA THR A 160 -6.87 12.99 -14.26
C THR A 160 -6.31 12.69 -15.66
N ILE A 161 -7.10 12.02 -16.51
CA ILE A 161 -7.00 12.21 -17.97
C ILE A 161 -8.40 12.62 -18.46
N SER A 162 -8.79 13.87 -18.18
CA SER A 162 -9.99 14.51 -18.76
C SER A 162 -9.69 15.21 -20.09
N ASP A 163 -8.42 15.35 -20.44
CA ASP A 163 -7.94 16.28 -21.48
C ASP A 163 -7.80 15.62 -22.86
N ALA A 164 -8.19 14.35 -23.00
CA ALA A 164 -8.24 13.64 -24.27
C ALA A 164 -9.59 13.88 -24.95
N SER A 165 -9.72 14.98 -25.70
CA SER A 165 -10.88 15.19 -26.59
C SER A 165 -10.42 15.42 -28.02
N TRP A 166 -11.04 14.72 -28.98
CA TRP A 166 -10.83 14.98 -30.40
C TRP A 166 -11.91 15.94 -30.90
N GLN A 167 -11.49 17.11 -31.39
CA GLN A 167 -12.38 17.97 -32.16
C GLN A 167 -12.48 17.43 -33.58
N ILE A 168 -13.58 16.76 -33.90
CA ILE A 168 -13.85 16.20 -35.22
C ILE A 168 -14.70 17.23 -35.99
N PRO A 169 -14.23 17.74 -37.14
CA PRO A 169 -15.04 18.59 -38.01
C PRO A 169 -16.34 17.90 -38.44
N THR A 170 -17.36 18.70 -38.79
CA THR A 170 -18.63 18.16 -39.25
C THR A 170 -18.47 17.49 -40.62
N GLY A 171 -18.99 16.27 -40.77
CA GLY A 171 -19.02 15.55 -42.05
C GLY A 171 -17.85 14.58 -42.28
N ILE A 172 -17.08 14.26 -41.25
CA ILE A 172 -16.07 13.20 -41.29
C ILE A 172 -16.54 11.98 -40.50
N GLU A 173 -16.23 10.80 -41.01
CA GLU A 173 -16.45 9.51 -40.35
C GLU A 173 -15.11 9.01 -39.80
N ILE A 174 -15.06 8.67 -38.50
CA ILE A 174 -13.91 7.96 -37.95
C ILE A 174 -14.02 6.51 -38.39
N THR A 175 -13.13 6.07 -39.27
CA THR A 175 -13.10 4.68 -39.74
C THR A 175 -12.35 3.76 -38.79
N ASP A 176 -11.39 4.29 -38.03
CA ASP A 176 -10.61 3.53 -37.07
C ASP A 176 -10.23 4.41 -35.87
N LEU A 177 -10.34 3.85 -34.68
CA LEU A 177 -9.97 4.50 -33.43
C LEU A 177 -9.18 3.50 -32.58
N VAL A 178 -7.87 3.75 -32.46
CA VAL A 178 -6.96 2.92 -31.67
C VAL A 178 -6.59 3.67 -30.39
N ILE A 179 -6.99 3.12 -29.24
CA ILE A 179 -6.57 3.58 -27.91
C ILE A 179 -5.61 2.54 -27.34
N GLN A 180 -4.35 2.93 -27.14
CA GLN A 180 -3.35 2.07 -26.50
C GLN A 180 -3.06 2.59 -25.10
N ALA A 181 -3.31 1.75 -24.09
CA ALA A 181 -2.95 2.02 -22.72
C ALA A 181 -1.77 1.11 -22.36
N LEU A 182 -0.55 1.66 -22.43
CA LEU A 182 0.63 0.97 -21.94
C LEU A 182 0.65 1.01 -20.41
N ARG A 183 1.27 0.01 -19.79
CA ARG A 183 1.63 0.04 -18.36
C ARG A 183 3.14 0.21 -18.27
N PRO A 184 3.68 1.44 -18.39
CA PRO A 184 5.12 1.64 -18.29
C PRO A 184 5.62 1.09 -16.97
N VAL A 185 6.50 0.09 -17.05
CA VAL A 185 7.06 -0.59 -15.88
C VAL A 185 8.00 0.36 -15.16
N ASP A 186 7.91 0.42 -13.83
CA ASP A 186 8.88 1.17 -13.04
C ASP A 186 10.21 0.39 -12.98
N PRO A 187 11.37 1.05 -13.20
CA PRO A 187 12.65 0.37 -13.21
C PRO A 187 12.95 -0.25 -11.85
N LYS A 188 13.58 -1.44 -11.85
CA LYS A 188 14.08 -2.09 -10.63
C LYS A 188 15.09 -1.16 -9.95
N LEU A 189 14.77 -0.69 -8.74
CA LEU A 189 15.65 0.15 -7.94
C LEU A 189 16.47 -0.74 -7.00
N SER A 190 17.80 -0.63 -7.06
CA SER A 190 18.71 -1.24 -6.09
C SER A 190 19.44 -0.15 -5.31
N PHE A 191 19.45 -0.27 -3.98
CA PHE A 191 20.24 0.59 -3.09
C PHE A 191 21.71 0.16 -3.00
N SER A 192 22.09 -0.88 -3.72
CA SER A 192 23.47 -1.36 -3.84
C SER A 192 23.85 -1.49 -5.33
N PRO A 193 25.12 -1.22 -5.69
CA PRO A 193 25.58 -1.49 -7.05
C PRO A 193 25.29 -2.94 -7.42
N ILE A 194 24.52 -3.15 -8.48
CA ILE A 194 24.24 -4.47 -9.04
C ILE A 194 24.99 -4.57 -10.37
N GLU A 195 25.67 -5.70 -10.58
CA GLU A 195 26.19 -6.01 -11.91
C GLU A 195 25.04 -6.59 -12.74
N VAL A 196 24.79 -5.96 -13.88
CA VAL A 196 23.75 -6.33 -14.85
C VAL A 196 24.47 -6.72 -16.13
N SER A 197 24.13 -7.88 -16.68
CA SER A 197 24.71 -8.41 -17.91
C SER A 197 23.81 -8.10 -19.11
N ILE A 198 24.40 -7.64 -20.20
CA ILE A 198 23.68 -7.37 -21.45
C ILE A 198 24.04 -8.46 -22.45
N HIS A 199 23.05 -9.23 -22.88
CA HIS A 199 23.26 -10.35 -23.80
C HIS A 199 23.09 -9.99 -25.27
N GLY A 200 22.33 -8.94 -25.56
CA GLY A 200 22.13 -8.47 -26.92
C GLY A 200 21.09 -7.38 -27.02
N SER A 201 21.01 -6.76 -28.19
CA SER A 201 19.97 -5.79 -28.51
C SER A 201 19.56 -5.89 -29.98
N ALA A 202 18.32 -5.50 -30.26
CA ALA A 202 17.80 -5.36 -31.60
C ALA A 202 16.75 -4.24 -31.62
N TYR A 203 16.50 -3.64 -32.78
CA TYR A 203 15.49 -2.58 -32.90
C TYR A 203 14.37 -2.99 -33.85
N ASN A 204 13.17 -2.50 -33.56
CA ASN A 204 12.01 -2.58 -34.43
C ASN A 204 12.10 -1.49 -35.50
N PRO A 205 12.22 -1.83 -36.79
CA PRO A 205 12.32 -0.82 -37.85
C PRO A 205 11.00 -0.16 -38.21
N PHE A 206 9.86 -0.67 -37.73
CA PHE A 206 8.55 -0.10 -38.04
C PHE A 206 8.25 1.13 -37.19
N ASP A 207 8.58 1.08 -35.90
CA ASP A 207 8.23 2.11 -34.92
C ASP A 207 9.43 2.65 -34.13
N GLY A 208 10.61 2.05 -34.25
CA GLY A 208 11.84 2.51 -33.60
C GLY A 208 12.05 1.97 -32.18
N ARG A 209 11.19 1.07 -31.68
CA ARG A 209 11.39 0.44 -30.36
C ARG A 209 12.71 -0.33 -30.29
N LEU A 210 13.38 -0.25 -29.15
CA LEU A 210 14.64 -0.94 -28.87
C LEU A 210 14.42 -2.07 -27.87
N TYR A 211 14.81 -3.28 -28.26
CA TYR A 211 14.81 -4.47 -27.44
C TYR A 211 16.21 -4.71 -26.86
N ILE A 212 16.32 -4.90 -25.55
CA ILE A 212 17.59 -5.19 -24.88
C ILE A 212 17.42 -6.37 -23.94
N LEU A 213 18.22 -7.42 -24.12
CA LEU A 213 18.30 -8.54 -23.20
C LEU A 213 19.23 -8.18 -22.04
N VAL A 214 18.67 -8.10 -20.83
CA VAL A 214 19.39 -7.76 -19.60
C VAL A 214 19.14 -8.86 -18.56
N ASP A 215 20.22 -9.54 -18.15
CA ASP A 215 20.17 -10.74 -17.30
C ASP A 215 19.17 -11.79 -17.81
N GLU A 216 18.04 -11.96 -17.13
CA GLU A 216 16.97 -12.90 -17.48
C GLU A 216 15.77 -12.22 -18.13
N ASP A 217 15.77 -10.90 -18.25
CA ASP A 217 14.63 -10.09 -18.71
C ASP A 217 14.88 -9.51 -20.11
N LEU A 218 13.80 -9.19 -20.82
CA LEU A 218 13.80 -8.36 -22.01
C LEU A 218 13.23 -6.98 -21.69
N LEU A 219 14.02 -5.94 -21.89
CA LEU A 219 13.58 -4.55 -21.79
C LEU A 219 13.14 -4.06 -23.16
N VAL A 220 12.00 -3.36 -23.19
CA VAL A 220 11.50 -2.67 -24.38
C VAL A 220 11.55 -1.17 -24.13
N LEU A 221 12.30 -0.46 -24.97
CA LEU A 221 12.49 0.98 -24.88
C LEU A 221 11.90 1.68 -26.09
N ASP A 222 11.39 2.90 -25.87
CA ASP A 222 10.94 3.80 -26.92
C ASP A 222 11.38 5.23 -26.59
N ASP A 223 12.06 5.88 -27.53
CA ASP A 223 12.54 7.26 -27.34
C ASP A 223 11.44 8.30 -27.56
N ASN A 224 10.34 7.90 -28.18
CA ASN A 224 9.17 8.77 -28.38
C ASN A 224 8.20 8.73 -27.18
N ALA A 225 8.40 7.80 -26.24
CA ALA A 225 7.54 7.66 -25.07
C ALA A 225 8.01 8.52 -23.89
N ASN A 226 7.06 9.08 -23.14
CA ASN A 226 7.29 9.88 -21.93
C ASN A 226 8.09 9.11 -20.86
N LYS A 227 7.81 7.80 -20.70
CA LYS A 227 8.71 6.87 -20.00
C LYS A 227 9.49 6.05 -21.04
N ARG A 228 10.82 6.18 -21.06
CA ARG A 228 11.66 5.47 -22.05
C ARG A 228 11.59 3.96 -21.98
N ILE A 229 11.45 3.38 -20.78
CA ILE A 229 11.19 1.94 -20.63
C ILE A 229 9.69 1.77 -20.64
N ILE A 230 9.17 1.22 -21.74
CA ILE A 230 7.73 1.04 -21.93
C ILE A 230 7.26 -0.33 -21.46
N ASP A 231 8.16 -1.33 -21.44
CA ASP A 231 7.86 -2.67 -20.95
C ASP A 231 9.12 -3.42 -20.44
N ILE A 232 8.90 -4.37 -19.54
CA ILE A 232 9.88 -5.34 -19.06
C ILE A 232 9.22 -6.71 -19.06
N ILE A 233 9.73 -7.60 -19.92
CA ILE A 233 9.25 -8.97 -20.04
C ILE A 233 10.19 -9.86 -19.22
N PRO A 234 9.73 -10.38 -18.07
CA PRO A 234 10.59 -11.14 -17.17
C PRO A 234 10.82 -12.57 -17.66
N ASP A 235 11.88 -13.19 -17.15
CA ASP A 235 12.15 -14.64 -17.26
C ASP A 235 12.19 -15.17 -18.72
N ILE A 236 12.71 -14.36 -19.64
CA ILE A 236 12.90 -14.76 -21.04
C ILE A 236 14.19 -15.56 -21.25
N SER A 237 15.17 -15.39 -20.36
CA SER A 237 16.49 -16.05 -20.39
C SER A 237 17.20 -15.96 -21.74
N GLY A 238 17.05 -14.84 -22.42
CA GLY A 238 17.60 -14.60 -23.76
C GLY A 238 19.12 -14.45 -23.72
N ARG A 239 19.81 -15.12 -24.65
CA ARG A 239 21.25 -15.01 -24.89
C ARG A 239 21.59 -14.47 -26.28
N SER A 240 20.61 -14.43 -27.17
CA SER A 240 20.73 -13.84 -28.50
C SER A 240 19.38 -13.27 -28.93
N ILE A 241 19.41 -12.19 -29.72
CA ILE A 241 18.20 -11.50 -30.18
C ILE A 241 18.40 -11.05 -31.63
N ALA A 242 17.37 -11.17 -32.46
CA ALA A 242 17.39 -10.74 -33.86
C ALA A 242 15.99 -10.35 -34.34
N THR A 243 15.89 -9.31 -35.14
CA THR A 243 14.63 -8.90 -35.80
C THR A 243 14.60 -9.37 -37.25
N ASP A 244 13.45 -9.85 -37.70
CA ASP A 244 13.12 -10.17 -39.09
C ASP A 244 11.89 -9.37 -39.52
N PRO A 245 12.09 -8.15 -40.04
CA PRO A 245 11.01 -7.26 -40.42
C PRO A 245 10.17 -7.82 -41.57
N ASN A 246 10.75 -8.66 -42.43
CA ASN A 246 10.01 -9.23 -43.56
C ASN A 246 8.94 -10.24 -43.10
N ARG A 247 9.12 -10.80 -41.91
CA ARG A 247 8.18 -11.76 -41.30
C ARG A 247 7.41 -11.18 -40.13
N ASP A 248 7.64 -9.92 -39.78
CA ASP A 248 7.09 -9.26 -38.60
C ASP A 248 7.50 -9.96 -37.28
N MET A 249 8.75 -10.45 -37.19
CA MET A 249 9.18 -11.29 -36.07
C MET A 249 10.40 -10.75 -35.32
N LEU A 250 10.37 -10.89 -34.00
CA LEU A 250 11.51 -10.81 -33.09
C LEU A 250 11.84 -12.23 -32.61
N TYR A 251 13.07 -12.68 -32.85
CA TYR A 251 13.58 -13.97 -32.38
C TYR A 251 14.51 -13.79 -31.20
N ILE A 252 14.32 -14.62 -30.17
CA ILE A 252 15.11 -14.61 -28.95
C ILE A 252 15.55 -16.04 -28.66
N GLY A 253 16.85 -16.29 -28.73
CA GLY A 253 17.44 -17.59 -28.44
C GLY A 253 17.97 -17.65 -27.01
N ASN A 254 17.64 -18.71 -26.26
CA ASN A 254 18.15 -18.95 -24.92
C ASN A 254 19.42 -19.84 -24.92
N GLU A 255 20.02 -20.05 -23.74
CA GLU A 255 21.23 -20.88 -23.60
C GLU A 255 21.02 -22.37 -23.93
N ASP A 256 19.80 -22.88 -23.72
CA ASP A 256 19.43 -24.27 -24.05
C ASP A 256 19.22 -24.50 -25.55
N GLY A 257 19.27 -23.44 -26.36
CA GLY A 257 19.00 -23.49 -27.80
C GLY A 257 17.52 -23.50 -28.16
N ASN A 258 16.64 -23.15 -27.22
CA ASN A 258 15.24 -22.83 -27.52
C ASN A 258 15.13 -21.42 -28.10
N VAL A 259 14.17 -21.24 -29.00
CA VAL A 259 13.88 -19.94 -29.61
C VAL A 259 12.45 -19.54 -29.28
N THR A 260 12.31 -18.36 -28.71
CA THR A 260 11.04 -17.65 -28.53
C THR A 260 10.88 -16.66 -29.67
N ALA A 261 9.68 -16.57 -30.24
CA ALA A 261 9.34 -15.60 -31.28
C ALA A 261 8.19 -14.71 -30.80
N MET A 262 8.27 -13.42 -31.12
CA MET A 262 7.26 -12.42 -30.80
C MET A 262 6.98 -11.57 -32.04
N GLY A 263 5.75 -11.09 -32.22
CA GLY A 263 5.43 -10.18 -33.32
C GLY A 263 6.08 -8.80 -33.11
N LEU A 264 6.60 -8.18 -34.17
CA LEU A 264 7.10 -6.80 -34.08
C LEU A 264 5.96 -5.79 -34.04
N SER A 265 4.84 -6.06 -34.71
CA SER A 265 3.68 -5.17 -34.75
C SER A 265 2.87 -5.18 -33.45
N ASP A 266 2.64 -6.35 -32.86
CA ASP A 266 1.75 -6.55 -31.71
C ASP A 266 2.48 -6.92 -30.40
N SER A 267 3.76 -7.33 -30.48
CA SER A 267 4.53 -7.82 -29.32
C SER A 267 3.96 -9.10 -28.68
N ASP A 268 3.04 -9.78 -29.36
CA ASP A 268 2.45 -11.03 -28.88
C ASP A 268 3.40 -12.22 -29.14
N TYR A 269 3.36 -13.20 -28.25
CA TYR A 269 4.10 -14.44 -28.43
C TYR A 269 3.51 -15.27 -29.57
N VAL A 270 4.38 -15.74 -30.46
CA VAL A 270 3.99 -16.70 -31.48
C VAL A 270 3.93 -18.10 -30.87
N SER A 271 2.72 -18.65 -30.78
CA SER A 271 2.51 -20.04 -30.38
C SER A 271 3.13 -21.02 -31.39
N ASP A 272 3.55 -22.19 -30.92
CA ASP A 272 4.05 -23.30 -31.75
C ASP A 272 5.39 -23.07 -32.48
N PHE A 273 6.22 -22.15 -31.99
CA PHE A 273 7.60 -22.04 -32.45
C PHE A 273 8.40 -23.29 -32.02
N PRO A 274 9.19 -23.92 -32.92
CA PRO A 274 9.83 -25.20 -32.63
C PRO A 274 10.81 -25.08 -31.46
N LYS A 275 10.44 -25.66 -30.33
CA LYS A 275 11.39 -26.00 -29.26
C LYS A 275 12.21 -27.18 -29.75
N LYS A 276 13.53 -27.13 -29.57
CA LYS A 276 14.38 -28.27 -29.90
C LYS A 276 13.94 -29.44 -29.02
N SER A 277 13.33 -30.47 -29.61
CA SER A 277 13.05 -31.71 -28.89
C SER A 277 14.38 -32.35 -28.55
N THR A 278 14.68 -32.48 -27.26
CA THR A 278 15.79 -33.29 -26.77
C THR A 278 15.52 -34.74 -27.17
N HIS A 279 16.08 -35.19 -28.28
CA HIS A 279 16.16 -36.62 -28.57
C HIS A 279 17.13 -37.23 -27.55
N GLN A 280 16.64 -38.24 -26.82
CA GLN A 280 17.42 -39.14 -25.98
C GLN A 280 18.57 -39.79 -26.76
#